data_AF-A0A0V0RZ10-F1
#
_entry.id   AF-A0A0V0RZ10-F1
#
_cell.length_a   1.000
_cell.length_b   1.000
_cell.length_c   1.000
_cell.angle_alpha   90.00
_cell.angle_beta   90.00
_cell.angle_gamma   90.00
#
_symmetry.space_group_name_H-M   'P 1'
#
loop_
_entity.id
_entity.type
_entity.pdbx_description
1 polymer ?
#
loop_
_entity_poly.entity_id
_entity_poly.type
_entity_poly.pdbx_seq_one_letter_code
_entity_poly.pdbx_strand_id
1 'polypeptide(L)'
;LMEEESIVDKPPFIFRLCKTISQRYQSFLDHWTPYTLVRWIFTVFLGFLYMLRIIYVQGYYIVTYALGIYYLNLLIAFLSPKIDPAFAAEEEFEDGPSLPTSSKEEFRPFMRRLPEFKFWHAATKAVIFAFCCTFIEAFDIPVFWPILVVYFIILFCLTMKRQIKHMIKYRYVPFSFGKPRHTGKASQGGQAFQSK
;
A
#
# COMPACT_ATOMS: atom_id res chain seq x y z
N LEU A 1 -36.78 -43.64 -13.06
CA LEU A 1 -36.10 -42.84 -12.03
C LEU A 1 -35.15 -41.94 -12.79
N MET A 2 -35.56 -40.68 -13.02
CA MET A 2 -34.80 -39.72 -13.82
C MET A 2 -33.53 -39.37 -13.05
N GLU A 3 -32.37 -39.66 -13.64
CA GLU A 3 -31.11 -39.09 -13.17
C GLU A 3 -31.05 -37.65 -13.69
N GLU A 4 -31.01 -36.70 -12.75
CA GLU A 4 -30.75 -35.29 -13.01
C GLU A 4 -29.45 -35.15 -13.78
N GLU A 5 -29.54 -34.75 -15.04
CA GLU A 5 -28.41 -34.28 -15.83
C GLU A 5 -27.87 -33.00 -15.16
N SER A 6 -26.81 -33.15 -14.38
CA SER A 6 -26.14 -32.03 -13.73
C SER A 6 -25.66 -31.03 -14.78
N ILE A 7 -26.37 -29.92 -14.92
CA ILE A 7 -25.99 -28.79 -15.75
C ILE A 7 -24.70 -28.21 -15.14
N VAL A 8 -23.55 -28.67 -15.64
CA VAL A 8 -22.27 -28.02 -15.37
C VAL A 8 -22.33 -26.66 -16.05
N ASP A 9 -22.72 -25.63 -15.29
CA ASP A 9 -22.65 -24.24 -15.72
C ASP A 9 -21.22 -23.95 -16.15
N LYS A 10 -20.99 -23.96 -17.47
CA LYS A 10 -19.73 -23.50 -18.04
C LYS A 10 -19.56 -22.07 -17.54
N PRO A 11 -18.46 -21.73 -16.83
CA PRO A 11 -18.28 -20.37 -16.34
C PRO A 11 -18.39 -19.42 -17.54
N PRO A 12 -19.14 -18.32 -17.40
CA PRO A 12 -19.54 -17.48 -18.52
C PRO A 12 -18.32 -17.05 -19.33
N PHE A 13 -18.47 -16.89 -20.64
CA PHE A 13 -17.39 -16.48 -21.54
C PHE A 13 -16.65 -15.23 -21.01
N ILE A 14 -17.41 -14.30 -20.42
CA ILE A 14 -16.91 -13.09 -19.75
C ILE A 14 -15.94 -13.44 -18.61
N PHE A 15 -16.25 -14.44 -17.77
CA PHE A 15 -15.36 -14.87 -16.68
C PHE A 15 -14.05 -15.44 -17.21
N ARG A 16 -14.09 -16.21 -18.29
CA ARG A 16 -12.87 -16.76 -18.94
C ARG A 16 -12.05 -15.64 -19.56
N LEU A 17 -12.68 -14.70 -20.26
CA LEU A 17 -12.01 -13.54 -20.87
C LEU A 17 -11.38 -12.64 -19.80
N CYS A 18 -12.13 -12.30 -18.74
CA CYS A 18 -11.63 -11.55 -17.58
C CYS A 18 -10.47 -12.28 -16.90
N LYS A 19 -10.52 -13.61 -16.78
CA LYS A 19 -9.43 -14.40 -16.20
C LYS A 19 -8.17 -14.34 -17.05
N THR A 20 -8.28 -14.49 -18.37
CA THR A 20 -7.14 -14.39 -19.30
C THR A 20 -6.55 -12.98 -19.34
N ILE A 21 -7.40 -11.93 -19.35
CA ILE A 21 -6.96 -10.53 -19.29
C ILE A 21 -6.26 -10.25 -17.96
N SER A 22 -6.82 -10.71 -16.85
CA SER A 22 -6.23 -10.57 -15.51
C SER A 22 -4.88 -11.26 -15.41
N GLN A 23 -4.76 -12.50 -15.93
CA GLN A 23 -3.49 -13.24 -15.96
C GLN A 23 -2.44 -12.54 -16.81
N ARG A 24 -2.82 -12.00 -17.98
CA ARG A 24 -1.88 -11.30 -18.86
C ARG A 24 -1.48 -9.95 -18.28
N TYR A 25 -2.41 -9.23 -17.68
CA TYR A 25 -2.14 -8.00 -16.95
C TYR A 25 -1.19 -8.24 -15.78
N GLN A 26 -1.40 -9.31 -15.00
CA GLN A 26 -0.50 -9.71 -13.91
C GLN A 26 0.91 -10.05 -14.43
N SER A 27 1.00 -10.79 -15.54
CA SER A 27 2.28 -11.12 -16.18
C SER A 27 3.02 -9.88 -16.70
N PHE A 28 2.29 -8.91 -17.27
CA PHE A 28 2.87 -7.61 -17.63
C PHE A 28 3.35 -6.85 -16.38
N LEU A 29 2.55 -6.79 -15.31
CA LEU A 29 2.97 -6.14 -14.07
C LEU A 29 4.25 -6.75 -13.49
N ASP A 30 4.38 -8.08 -13.54
CA ASP A 30 5.57 -8.80 -13.07
C ASP A 30 6.82 -8.44 -13.89
N HIS A 31 6.68 -8.19 -15.20
CA HIS A 31 7.79 -7.73 -16.05
C HIS A 31 8.29 -6.32 -15.74
N TRP A 32 7.39 -5.42 -15.30
CA TRP A 32 7.71 -4.02 -14.96
C TRP A 32 8.16 -3.84 -13.49
N THR A 33 8.07 -4.90 -12.69
CA THR A 33 8.46 -4.92 -11.28
C THR A 33 9.91 -4.47 -11.01
N PRO A 34 10.94 -4.86 -11.79
CA PRO A 34 12.33 -4.52 -11.46
C PRO A 34 12.69 -3.04 -11.70
N TYR A 35 11.96 -2.33 -12.56
CA TYR A 35 12.31 -0.96 -12.98
C TYR A 35 11.76 0.12 -12.03
N THR A 36 12.11 0.06 -10.75
CA THR A 36 11.59 0.97 -9.71
C THR A 36 11.87 2.45 -10.01
N LEU A 37 13.07 2.80 -10.48
CA LEU A 37 13.41 4.19 -10.80
C LEU A 37 12.58 4.76 -11.94
N VAL A 38 12.47 4.03 -13.05
CA VAL A 38 11.71 4.45 -14.24
C VAL A 38 10.24 4.66 -13.88
N ARG A 39 9.68 3.76 -13.07
CA ARG A 39 8.31 3.84 -12.55
C ARG A 39 8.08 5.16 -11.79
N TRP A 40 8.92 5.48 -10.81
CA TRP A 40 8.77 6.71 -10.03
C TRP A 40 9.04 7.98 -10.84
N ILE A 41 10.03 7.97 -11.73
CA ILE A 41 10.30 9.08 -12.65
C ILE A 41 9.07 9.37 -13.49
N PHE A 42 8.44 8.34 -14.07
CA PHE A 42 7.22 8.49 -14.85
C PHE A 42 6.07 9.10 -14.04
N THR A 43 5.83 8.61 -12.82
CA THR A 43 4.76 9.15 -11.96
C THR A 43 5.02 10.59 -11.54
N VAL A 44 6.27 10.94 -11.20
CA VAL A 44 6.65 12.31 -10.85
C VAL A 44 6.48 13.24 -12.05
N PHE A 45 6.94 12.81 -13.23
CA PHE A 45 6.76 13.56 -14.47
C PHE A 45 5.28 13.80 -14.78
N LEU A 46 4.44 12.77 -14.68
CA LEU A 46 3.00 12.90 -14.89
C LEU A 46 2.35 13.81 -13.85
N GLY A 47 2.74 13.68 -12.58
CA GLY A 47 2.29 14.57 -11.50
C GLY A 47 2.69 16.02 -11.72
N PHE A 48 3.89 16.26 -12.25
CA PHE A 48 4.36 17.60 -12.61
C PHE A 48 3.52 18.21 -13.73
N LEU A 49 3.24 17.45 -14.80
CA LEU A 49 2.36 17.91 -15.89
C LEU A 49 0.95 18.23 -15.39
N TYR A 50 0.41 17.40 -14.49
CA TYR A 50 -0.86 17.68 -13.83
C TYR A 50 -0.83 19.00 -13.04
N MET A 51 0.19 19.19 -12.19
CA MET A 51 0.32 20.42 -11.40
C MET A 51 0.47 21.67 -12.27
N LEU A 52 1.28 21.59 -13.33
CA LEU A 52 1.46 22.68 -14.30
C LEU A 52 0.11 23.07 -14.92
N ARG A 53 -0.71 22.08 -15.30
CA ARG A 53 -2.05 22.31 -15.84
C ARG A 53 -2.96 23.03 -14.85
N ILE A 54 -3.01 22.58 -13.59
CA ILE A 54 -3.85 23.20 -12.55
C ILE A 54 -3.44 24.66 -12.32
N ILE A 55 -2.13 24.94 -12.28
CA ILE A 55 -1.61 26.31 -12.11
C ILE A 55 -1.92 27.17 -13.34
N TYR A 56 -1.85 26.63 -14.56
CA TYR A 56 -2.15 27.39 -15.77
C TYR A 56 -3.64 27.73 -15.89
N VAL A 57 -4.51 26.74 -15.64
CA VAL A 57 -5.96 26.89 -15.78
C VAL A 57 -6.60 27.58 -14.57
N GLN A 58 -5.91 27.62 -13.42
CA GLN A 58 -6.40 28.22 -12.16
C GLN A 58 -7.78 27.65 -11.73
N GLY A 59 -7.99 26.35 -11.94
CA GLY A 59 -9.27 25.66 -11.70
C GLY A 59 -9.09 24.22 -11.22
N TYR A 60 -10.19 23.46 -11.12
CA TYR A 60 -10.20 22.04 -10.72
C TYR A 60 -9.62 21.76 -9.32
N TYR A 61 -9.79 22.70 -8.39
CA TYR A 61 -9.29 22.57 -7.00
C TYR A 61 -9.91 21.40 -6.25
N ILE A 62 -11.18 21.08 -6.52
CA ILE A 62 -11.87 19.93 -5.91
C ILE A 62 -11.23 18.61 -6.37
N VAL A 63 -10.89 18.49 -7.65
CA VAL A 63 -10.21 17.30 -8.20
C VAL A 63 -8.85 17.12 -7.54
N THR A 64 -8.10 18.22 -7.41
CA THR A 64 -6.79 18.21 -6.72
C THR A 64 -6.93 17.85 -5.24
N TYR A 65 -7.96 18.37 -4.58
CA TYR A 65 -8.25 18.05 -3.18
C TYR A 65 -8.61 16.57 -2.99
N ALA A 66 -9.46 16.02 -3.86
CA ALA A 66 -9.80 14.60 -3.85
C ALA A 66 -8.56 13.71 -4.09
N LEU A 67 -7.70 14.09 -5.04
CA LEU A 67 -6.42 13.42 -5.27
C LEU A 67 -5.52 13.47 -4.02
N GLY A 68 -5.46 14.61 -3.35
CA GLY A 68 -4.70 14.79 -2.11
C GLY A 68 -5.20 13.89 -0.98
N ILE A 69 -6.51 13.85 -0.73
CA ILE A 69 -7.11 12.94 0.27
C ILE A 69 -6.84 11.48 -0.09
N TYR A 70 -6.97 11.14 -1.38
CA TYR A 70 -6.67 9.79 -1.84
C TYR A 70 -5.22 9.39 -1.53
N TYR A 71 -4.26 10.29 -1.79
CA TYR A 71 -2.86 10.07 -1.42
C TYR A 71 -2.62 9.97 0.07
N LEU A 72 -3.31 10.78 0.88
CA LEU A 72 -3.28 10.63 2.33
C LEU A 72 -3.78 9.23 2.74
N ASN A 73 -4.88 8.75 2.15
CA ASN A 73 -5.38 7.40 2.42
C ASN A 73 -4.39 6.31 1.99
N LEU A 74 -3.75 6.45 0.83
CA LEU A 74 -2.69 5.55 0.37
C LEU A 74 -1.50 5.54 1.33
N LEU A 75 -1.12 6.70 1.85
CA LEU A 75 -0.03 6.85 2.81
C LEU A 75 -0.38 6.17 4.15
N ILE A 76 -1.61 6.33 4.64
CA ILE A 76 -2.10 5.61 5.83
C ILE A 76 -2.07 4.10 5.58
N ALA A 77 -2.55 3.63 4.43
CA ALA A 77 -2.53 2.21 4.08
C ALA A 77 -1.11 1.67 3.91
N PHE A 78 -0.15 2.51 3.53
CA PHE A 78 1.26 2.15 3.48
C PHE A 78 1.90 2.05 4.87
N LEU A 79 1.53 2.95 5.78
CA LEU A 79 2.03 3.01 7.15
C LEU A 79 1.35 2.01 8.10
N SER A 80 0.09 1.65 7.83
CA SER A 80 -0.64 0.65 8.62
C SER A 80 -0.05 -0.75 8.42
N PRO A 81 0.14 -1.52 9.52
CA PRO A 81 0.54 -2.91 9.42
C PRO A 81 -0.55 -3.78 8.76
N LYS A 82 -0.18 -4.90 8.14
CA LYS A 82 -1.15 -5.88 7.59
C LYS A 82 -2.03 -6.52 8.65
N ILE A 83 -1.47 -6.70 9.84
CA ILE A 83 -2.09 -7.33 10.99
C ILE A 83 -2.23 -6.20 12.00
N ASP A 84 -3.46 -5.78 12.24
CA ASP A 84 -3.73 -4.72 13.20
C ASP A 84 -3.46 -5.26 14.61
N PRO A 85 -2.49 -4.72 15.37
CA PRO A 85 -2.26 -5.14 16.73
C PRO A 85 -3.44 -4.83 17.66
N ALA A 86 -4.44 -4.04 17.22
CA ALA A 86 -5.69 -3.89 17.97
C ALA A 86 -6.43 -5.22 18.13
N PHE A 87 -6.46 -6.08 17.10
CA PHE A 87 -7.04 -7.42 17.21
C PHE A 87 -6.22 -8.35 18.11
N ALA A 88 -4.89 -8.26 18.06
CA ALA A 88 -4.01 -9.04 18.93
C ALA A 88 -4.06 -8.57 20.41
N ALA A 89 -4.27 -7.27 20.63
CA ALA A 89 -4.43 -6.70 21.96
C ALA A 89 -5.83 -6.96 22.55
N GLU A 90 -6.86 -7.13 21.70
CA GLU A 90 -8.18 -7.62 22.11
C GLU A 90 -8.12 -9.11 22.50
N GLU A 91 -7.35 -9.94 21.78
CA GLU A 91 -7.08 -11.34 22.18
C GLU A 91 -6.28 -11.43 23.50
N GLU A 92 -5.32 -10.53 23.74
CA GLU A 92 -4.62 -10.41 25.04
C GLU A 92 -5.50 -9.89 26.18
N PHE A 93 -6.65 -9.27 25.89
CA PHE A 93 -7.58 -8.75 26.92
C PHE A 93 -8.65 -9.79 27.31
N GLU A 94 -8.93 -10.79 26.47
CA GLU A 94 -9.79 -11.93 26.81
C GLU A 94 -9.07 -13.04 27.57
N ASP A 95 -7.76 -13.20 27.40
CA ASP A 95 -6.99 -14.16 28.19
C ASP A 95 -6.55 -13.53 29.52
N GLY A 96 -6.91 -14.16 30.64
CA GLY A 96 -6.77 -13.64 31.99
C GLY A 96 -5.33 -13.26 32.41
N PRO A 97 -5.13 -12.73 33.63
CA PRO A 97 -3.89 -12.09 34.06
C PRO A 97 -2.71 -13.06 33.99
N SER A 98 -1.99 -13.02 32.87
CA SER A 98 -0.79 -13.82 32.67
C SER A 98 0.42 -13.10 33.25
N LEU A 99 1.29 -13.89 33.87
CA LEU A 99 2.47 -13.47 34.63
C LEU A 99 3.38 -12.55 33.79
N PRO A 100 4.01 -11.52 34.40
CA PRO A 100 4.82 -10.55 33.66
C PRO A 100 6.17 -11.17 33.30
N THR A 101 6.24 -11.92 32.19
CA THR A 101 7.52 -12.27 31.59
C THR A 101 7.98 -11.12 30.69
N SER A 102 8.62 -10.15 31.33
CA SER A 102 9.52 -9.18 30.67
C SER A 102 10.66 -9.97 30.02
N SER A 103 10.50 -10.43 28.77
CA SER A 103 11.59 -10.95 27.89
C SER A 103 11.13 -11.58 26.56
N LYS A 104 9.92 -11.30 26.07
CA LYS A 104 9.55 -11.66 24.68
C LYS A 104 8.73 -10.54 24.04
N GLU A 105 9.34 -9.37 23.87
CA GLU A 105 8.95 -8.48 22.77
C GLU A 105 9.28 -9.22 21.46
N GLU A 106 8.40 -10.13 21.06
CA GLU A 106 8.50 -10.83 19.80
C GLU A 106 8.42 -9.78 18.69
N PHE A 107 9.59 -9.45 18.14
CA PHE A 107 9.71 -8.52 17.03
C PHE A 107 8.95 -9.08 15.83
N ARG A 108 7.71 -8.63 15.62
CA ARG A 108 6.94 -8.95 14.42
C ARG A 108 7.53 -8.13 13.26
N PRO A 109 8.18 -8.75 12.27
CA PRO A 109 8.72 -8.01 11.13
C PRO A 109 7.61 -7.26 10.44
N PHE A 110 7.84 -5.98 10.21
CA PHE A 110 6.85 -5.09 9.65
C PHE A 110 6.54 -5.47 8.20
N MET A 111 5.43 -6.18 8.00
CA MET A 111 4.88 -6.38 6.68
C MET A 111 3.92 -5.23 6.37
N ARG A 112 4.40 -4.26 5.59
CA ARG A 112 3.59 -3.14 5.08
C ARG A 112 2.31 -3.66 4.42
N ARG A 113 1.14 -3.07 4.73
CA ARG A 113 -0.16 -3.47 4.16
C ARG A 113 -0.24 -3.31 2.66
N LEU A 114 0.37 -2.25 2.15
CA LEU A 114 0.52 -2.03 0.72
C LEU A 114 1.98 -2.25 0.27
N PRO A 115 2.28 -3.27 -0.57
CA PRO A 115 3.59 -3.39 -1.19
C PRO A 115 3.84 -2.16 -2.08
N GLU A 116 5.10 -1.69 -2.13
CA GLU A 116 5.49 -0.47 -2.86
C GLU A 116 4.99 -0.43 -4.31
N PHE A 117 5.00 -1.58 -4.99
CA PHE A 117 4.48 -1.71 -6.34
C PHE A 117 2.99 -1.33 -6.44
N LYS A 118 2.16 -1.80 -5.50
CA LYS A 118 0.73 -1.47 -5.46
C LYS A 118 0.50 -0.01 -5.07
N PHE A 119 1.34 0.54 -4.19
CA PHE A 119 1.32 1.98 -3.85
C PHE A 119 1.57 2.83 -5.10
N TRP A 120 2.68 2.57 -5.79
CA TRP A 120 3.06 3.27 -7.01
C TRP A 120 1.99 3.17 -8.10
N HIS A 121 1.47 1.96 -8.33
CA HIS A 121 0.47 1.72 -9.35
C HIS A 121 -0.86 2.44 -9.04
N ALA A 122 -1.32 2.37 -7.79
CA ALA A 122 -2.51 3.09 -7.34
C ALA A 122 -2.32 4.62 -7.45
N ALA A 123 -1.15 5.12 -7.07
CA ALA A 123 -0.85 6.54 -7.17
C ALA A 123 -0.85 7.04 -8.62
N THR A 124 -0.16 6.31 -9.51
CA THR A 124 -0.09 6.64 -10.94
C THR A 124 -1.47 6.62 -11.59
N LYS A 125 -2.29 5.60 -11.29
CA LYS A 125 -3.68 5.53 -11.78
C LYS A 125 -4.51 6.73 -11.32
N ALA A 126 -4.33 7.18 -10.07
CA ALA A 126 -5.06 8.33 -9.55
C ALA A 126 -4.67 9.63 -10.25
N VAL A 127 -3.38 9.86 -10.54
CA VAL A 127 -2.96 11.03 -11.35
C VAL A 127 -3.56 10.98 -12.74
N ILE A 128 -3.51 9.83 -13.42
CA ILE A 128 -4.08 9.68 -14.76
C ILE A 128 -5.57 10.02 -14.73
N PHE A 129 -6.31 9.46 -13.77
CA PHE A 129 -7.74 9.72 -13.65
C PHE A 129 -8.03 11.20 -13.33
N ALA A 130 -7.31 11.78 -12.37
CA ALA A 130 -7.44 13.20 -12.03
C ALA A 130 -7.11 14.09 -13.23
N PHE A 131 -6.06 13.78 -13.99
CA PHE A 131 -5.68 14.48 -15.21
C PHE A 131 -6.76 14.35 -16.30
N CYS A 132 -7.38 13.18 -16.47
CA CYS A 132 -8.52 13.01 -17.37
C CYS A 132 -9.75 13.82 -16.93
N CYS A 133 -10.14 13.78 -15.65
CA CYS A 133 -11.25 14.56 -15.10
C CYS A 133 -11.06 16.06 -15.31
N THR A 134 -9.81 16.48 -15.32
CA THR A 134 -9.38 17.85 -15.51
C THR A 134 -9.79 18.40 -16.89
N PHE A 135 -10.02 17.55 -17.91
CA PHE A 135 -10.55 17.97 -19.22
C PHE A 135 -12.08 18.13 -19.28
N ILE A 136 -12.79 17.76 -18.23
CA ILE A 136 -14.25 17.81 -18.17
C ILE A 136 -14.66 19.01 -17.32
N GLU A 137 -15.28 20.01 -17.95
CA GLU A 137 -15.67 21.27 -17.31
C GLU A 137 -16.63 21.08 -16.11
N ALA A 138 -17.39 19.97 -16.07
CA ALA A 138 -18.29 19.66 -14.95
C ALA A 138 -17.60 19.54 -13.58
N PHE A 139 -16.29 19.27 -13.54
CA PHE A 139 -15.51 19.21 -12.29
C PHE A 139 -14.86 20.54 -11.92
N ASP A 140 -15.02 21.59 -12.73
CA ASP A 140 -14.49 22.92 -12.47
C ASP A 140 -15.53 23.77 -11.73
N ILE A 141 -15.55 23.63 -10.41
CA ILE A 141 -16.48 24.34 -9.54
C ILE A 141 -15.72 25.45 -8.81
N PRO A 142 -16.18 26.72 -8.89
CA PRO A 142 -15.52 27.82 -8.21
C PRO A 142 -15.68 27.68 -6.70
N VAL A 143 -14.59 27.30 -6.03
CA VAL A 143 -14.50 27.14 -4.58
C VAL A 143 -13.34 27.96 -4.04
N PHE A 144 -13.45 28.40 -2.79
CA PHE A 144 -12.36 29.11 -2.13
C PHE A 144 -11.21 28.13 -1.82
N TRP A 145 -10.32 27.92 -2.78
CA TRP A 145 -9.23 26.95 -2.68
C TRP A 145 -8.31 27.11 -1.46
N PRO A 146 -8.06 28.32 -0.89
CA PRO A 146 -7.23 28.43 0.31
C PRO A 146 -7.83 27.70 1.50
N ILE A 147 -9.18 27.67 1.65
CA ILE A 147 -9.79 26.94 2.75
C ILE A 147 -9.59 25.44 2.59
N LEU A 148 -9.65 24.91 1.36
CA LEU A 148 -9.39 23.49 1.08
C LEU A 148 -7.96 23.10 1.45
N VAL A 149 -6.99 23.96 1.16
CA VAL A 149 -5.58 23.73 1.53
C VAL A 149 -5.43 23.70 3.05
N VAL A 150 -6.04 24.65 3.77
CA VAL A 150 -5.99 24.66 5.24
C VAL A 150 -6.63 23.41 5.84
N TYR A 151 -7.82 23.01 5.36
CA TYR A 151 -8.47 21.77 5.79
C TYR A 151 -7.58 20.55 5.52
N PHE A 152 -6.98 20.49 4.32
CA PHE A 152 -6.08 19.40 3.96
C PHE A 152 -4.87 19.33 4.89
N ILE A 153 -4.23 20.46 5.19
CA ILE A 153 -3.07 20.50 6.10
C ILE A 153 -3.46 20.05 7.50
N ILE A 154 -4.58 20.54 8.04
CA ILE A 154 -5.06 20.13 9.37
C ILE A 154 -5.36 18.63 9.38
N LEU A 155 -6.11 18.13 8.39
CA LEU A 155 -6.44 16.71 8.25
C LEU A 155 -5.18 15.85 8.11
N PHE A 156 -4.23 16.26 7.28
CA PHE A 156 -2.97 15.58 7.05
C PHE A 156 -2.18 15.48 8.36
N CYS A 157 -1.97 16.60 9.04
CA CYS A 157 -1.22 16.66 10.29
C CYS A 157 -1.88 15.84 11.40
N LEU A 158 -3.20 15.95 11.58
CA LEU A 158 -3.94 15.17 12.58
C LEU A 158 -3.86 13.68 12.28
N THR A 159 -4.10 13.30 11.03
CA THR A 159 -4.03 11.90 10.59
C THR A 159 -2.64 11.33 10.78
N MET A 160 -1.60 12.01 10.30
CA MET A 160 -0.21 11.57 10.43
C MET A 160 0.25 11.51 11.87
N LYS A 161 -0.10 12.49 12.71
CA LYS A 161 0.21 12.48 14.15
C LYS A 161 -0.46 11.29 14.84
N ARG A 162 -1.73 11.01 14.54
CA ARG A 162 -2.44 9.85 15.08
C ARG A 162 -1.80 8.54 14.64
N GLN A 163 -1.46 8.42 13.35
CA GLN A 163 -0.78 7.24 12.82
C GLN A 163 0.56 7.04 13.53
N ILE A 164 1.45 8.05 13.55
CA ILE A 164 2.78 7.96 14.19
C ILE A 164 2.67 7.63 15.69
N LYS A 165 1.72 8.24 16.42
CA LYS A 165 1.51 7.92 17.85
C LYS A 165 1.13 6.46 18.07
N HIS A 166 0.30 5.89 17.20
CA HIS A 166 -0.05 4.46 17.23
C HIS A 166 1.18 3.58 16.95
N MET A 167 1.96 3.95 15.93
CA MET A 167 3.21 3.24 15.59
C MET A 167 4.19 3.20 16.77
N ILE A 168 4.35 4.32 17.47
CA ILE A 168 5.22 4.43 18.65
C ILE A 168 4.65 3.62 19.83
N LYS A 169 3.34 3.68 20.07
CA LYS A 169 2.68 2.95 21.17
C LYS A 169 2.81 1.43 21.02
N TYR A 170 2.66 0.91 19.79
CA TYR A 170 2.70 -0.52 19.50
C TYR A 170 4.05 -1.00 18.95
N ARG A 171 5.12 -0.18 19.11
CA ARG A 171 6.52 -0.52 18.82
C ARG A 171 6.77 -1.20 17.46
N TYR A 172 6.05 -0.79 16.43
CA TYR A 172 6.36 -1.22 15.07
C TYR A 172 7.09 -0.10 14.33
N VAL A 173 8.31 -0.38 13.86
CA VAL A 173 9.19 0.59 13.16
C VAL A 173 9.16 0.37 11.64
N PRO A 174 8.75 1.37 10.82
CA PRO A 174 8.58 1.20 9.38
C PRO A 174 9.91 1.00 8.64
N PHE A 175 11.02 1.40 9.26
CA PHE A 175 12.37 1.20 8.76
C PHE A 175 13.17 0.37 9.75
N SER A 176 13.60 -0.82 9.33
CA SER A 176 14.54 -1.65 10.08
C SER A 176 15.96 -1.08 9.95
N PHE A 177 16.21 0.13 10.45
CA PHE A 177 17.58 0.60 10.63
C PHE A 177 18.17 -0.14 11.84
N GLY A 178 19.11 -1.05 11.58
CA GLY A 178 19.96 -1.63 12.63
C GLY A 178 19.77 -3.09 12.99
N LYS A 179 19.13 -3.94 12.16
CA LYS A 179 19.22 -5.39 12.42
C LYS A 179 20.64 -5.91 12.15
N PRO A 180 21.33 -6.51 13.14
CA PRO A 180 22.59 -7.19 12.90
C PRO A 180 22.34 -8.32 11.90
N ARG A 181 23.07 -8.27 10.78
CA ARG A 181 23.15 -9.38 9.82
C ARG A 181 23.57 -10.59 10.64
N HIS A 182 22.68 -11.58 10.77
CA HIS A 182 23.09 -12.89 11.26
C HIS A 182 24.06 -13.43 10.22
N THR A 183 25.35 -13.30 10.50
CA THR A 183 26.40 -14.04 9.81
C THR A 183 26.14 -15.51 10.13
N GLY A 184 25.38 -16.16 9.25
CA GLY A 184 25.32 -17.61 9.25
C GLY A 184 26.76 -18.11 9.19
N LYS A 185 27.22 -18.77 10.26
CA LYS A 185 28.49 -19.49 10.25
C LYS A 185 28.43 -20.45 9.07
N ALA A 186 29.20 -20.14 8.04
CA ALA A 186 29.47 -21.03 6.94
C ALA A 186 30.06 -22.33 7.50
N SER A 187 29.59 -23.43 6.94
CA SER A 187 30.09 -24.81 7.04
C SER A 187 31.51 -24.95 7.59
N GLN A 188 31.65 -25.59 8.75
CA GLN A 188 32.79 -26.47 8.98
C GLN A 188 32.41 -27.87 8.53
N GLY A 189 32.60 -28.11 7.22
CA GLY A 189 32.66 -29.45 6.66
C GLY A 189 34.12 -29.91 6.63
N GLY A 190 34.38 -31.06 7.25
CA GLY A 190 35.37 -32.05 6.84
C GLY A 190 36.83 -31.80 7.21
N GLN A 191 37.34 -32.55 8.19
CA GLN A 191 38.69 -33.14 8.14
C GLN A 191 38.84 -34.35 9.11
N ALA A 192 38.98 -35.52 8.49
CA ALA A 192 39.85 -36.66 8.81
C ALA A 192 39.98 -37.21 10.25
N PHE A 193 39.64 -38.49 10.43
CA PHE A 193 40.55 -39.47 11.07
C PHE A 193 40.26 -40.91 10.57
N GLN A 194 41.34 -41.63 10.22
CA GLN A 194 41.39 -42.93 9.55
C GLN A 194 40.97 -44.12 10.43
N SER A 195 40.60 -45.23 9.76
CA SER A 195 40.33 -46.54 10.35
C SER A 195 41.62 -47.18 10.91
N LYS A 196 41.44 -47.96 11.99
CA LYS A 196 42.33 -49.07 12.33
C LYS A 196 41.96 -50.30 11.51
#